data_AF-A0A450RZ52-F1
#
_entry.id   AF-A0A450RZ52-F1
#
_cell.length_a   1.000
_cell.length_b   1.000
_cell.length_c   1.000
_cell.angle_alpha   90.00
_cell.angle_beta   90.00
_cell.angle_gamma   90.00
#
_symmetry.space_group_name_H-M   'P 1'
#
loop_
_entity.id
_entity.type
_entity.pdbx_description
1 polymer ?
#
loop_
_entity_poly.entity_id
_entity_poly.type
_entity_poly.pdbx_seq_one_letter_code
_entity_poly.pdbx_strand_id
1 'polypeptide(L)'
;MAREKGCLSCHEGIEQFTESRMWDDILEEGEAHADDNGCVICHGGNPRGLNPKQAHRGAPKSLTAKKGSECFYPDPGAIRIADKSCGQCHSSYVERLTKSLMNTEAGKLQGNLWSWGLQDNQKTIYGNYSLVDEDGLVPTVGTKRYKAHMKAHIAAYPDQTVAEIQQIPEISADEVMSHPNKAGITYSRQQCQRCHVGVNGREKRGDYRGGGCSACHVPYSNDGFYEGGDPTIDKGQPGHLLVHRLQAGSKSPVTVNGHTYTGIPTETCSSCHNRGKRVGVSYQGLMEFPYGSPFDEAGKKQPKLHTKKYLFIKDDLHHQIASREGNPEGGLLCQDCHTSIDMHGDGNIAGTTLAQVEIECSDCHGSPTRYPWQLPLGFGDEFAMEIGNTPRGTARKVPPYMRKGEVTKLADGESYLLTARGNPFGNVVRTKDDKVLVTSSSRSRCL
;
A
#
# COMPACT_ATOMS: atom_id res chain seq x y z
N MET A 1 -7.75 -21.02 -33.10
CA MET A 1 -7.15 -20.97 -31.74
C MET A 1 -6.53 -19.61 -31.42
N ALA A 2 -5.29 -19.25 -31.81
CA ALA A 2 -4.69 -17.96 -31.40
C ALA A 2 -5.44 -16.70 -31.87
N ARG A 3 -6.00 -16.72 -33.09
CA ARG A 3 -6.83 -15.62 -33.62
C ARG A 3 -8.18 -15.44 -32.93
N GLU A 4 -8.66 -16.45 -32.21
CA GLU A 4 -9.98 -16.45 -31.54
C GLU A 4 -9.82 -16.28 -30.03
N LYS A 5 -8.86 -16.98 -29.42
CA LYS A 5 -8.59 -16.93 -27.98
C LYS A 5 -7.66 -15.78 -27.57
N GLY A 6 -7.01 -15.09 -28.51
CA GLY A 6 -6.04 -14.02 -28.21
C GLY A 6 -4.93 -14.50 -27.27
N CYS A 7 -4.65 -13.74 -26.21
CA CYS A 7 -3.66 -14.06 -25.18
C CYS A 7 -3.92 -15.41 -24.49
N LEU A 8 -5.19 -15.79 -24.30
CA LEU A 8 -5.59 -17.06 -23.68
C LEU A 8 -5.25 -18.29 -24.53
N SER A 9 -4.75 -18.12 -25.76
CA SER A 9 -4.21 -19.24 -26.54
C SER A 9 -2.91 -19.81 -25.99
N CYS A 10 -2.15 -19.00 -25.23
CA CYS A 10 -0.96 -19.44 -24.50
C CYS A 10 -1.22 -19.47 -22.99
N HIS A 11 -1.91 -18.45 -22.48
CA HIS A 11 -2.22 -18.28 -21.05
C HIS A 11 -3.54 -18.96 -20.65
N GLU A 12 -3.83 -20.13 -21.21
CA GLU A 12 -5.08 -20.85 -20.95
C GLU A 12 -5.15 -21.26 -19.47
N GLY A 13 -6.14 -20.76 -18.73
CA GLY A 13 -6.28 -21.01 -17.30
C GLY A 13 -5.73 -19.92 -16.38
N ILE A 14 -5.15 -18.84 -16.93
CA ILE A 14 -4.85 -17.65 -16.13
C ILE A 14 -6.13 -17.12 -15.47
N GLU A 15 -6.02 -16.67 -14.23
CA GLU A 15 -7.17 -16.21 -13.49
C GLU A 15 -7.68 -14.84 -13.98
N GLN A 16 -9.00 -14.66 -13.97
CA GLN A 16 -9.62 -13.34 -14.08
C GLN A 16 -9.10 -12.43 -12.97
N PHE A 17 -8.69 -11.20 -13.27
CA PHE A 17 -8.00 -10.39 -12.26
C PHE A 17 -8.88 -10.02 -11.05
N THR A 18 -10.18 -9.75 -11.23
CA THR A 18 -11.11 -9.45 -10.13
C THR A 18 -12.51 -9.95 -10.45
N GLU A 19 -13.32 -10.27 -9.45
CA GLU A 19 -14.74 -10.66 -9.62
C GLU A 19 -15.70 -9.46 -9.54
N SER A 20 -15.16 -8.24 -9.41
CA SER A 20 -15.96 -7.02 -9.31
C SER A 20 -16.34 -6.46 -10.69
N ARG A 21 -17.24 -5.47 -10.70
CA ARG A 21 -17.63 -4.69 -11.89
C ARG A 21 -16.44 -4.12 -12.68
N MET A 22 -15.31 -3.89 -12.01
CA MET A 22 -14.07 -3.47 -12.67
C MET A 22 -13.65 -4.44 -13.79
N TRP A 23 -13.87 -5.75 -13.64
CA TRP A 23 -13.54 -6.69 -14.71
C TRP A 23 -14.45 -6.54 -15.93
N ASP A 24 -15.76 -6.35 -15.71
CA ASP A 24 -16.69 -6.08 -16.82
C ASP A 24 -16.27 -4.84 -17.60
N ASP A 25 -15.90 -3.77 -16.89
CA ASP A 25 -15.45 -2.52 -17.51
C ASP A 25 -14.12 -2.71 -18.28
N ILE A 26 -13.22 -3.59 -17.80
CA ILE A 26 -11.96 -3.95 -18.50
C ILE A 26 -12.26 -4.73 -19.79
N LEU A 27 -13.22 -5.67 -19.77
CA LEU A 27 -13.61 -6.43 -20.95
C LEU A 27 -14.27 -5.51 -21.99
N GLU A 28 -15.18 -4.63 -21.55
CA GLU A 28 -15.87 -3.66 -22.43
C GLU A 28 -14.87 -2.71 -23.11
N GLU A 29 -13.91 -2.16 -22.35
CA GLU A 29 -12.86 -1.32 -22.95
C GLU A 29 -11.94 -2.15 -23.85
N GLY A 30 -11.64 -3.40 -23.48
CA GLY A 30 -10.83 -4.35 -24.26
C GLY A 30 -11.37 -4.61 -25.67
N GLU A 31 -12.68 -4.80 -25.79
CA GLU A 31 -13.37 -5.02 -27.07
C GLU A 31 -13.11 -3.86 -28.05
N ALA A 32 -13.11 -2.62 -27.56
CA ALA A 32 -12.79 -1.43 -28.36
C ALA A 32 -11.33 -1.41 -28.88
N HIS A 33 -10.48 -2.26 -28.33
CA HIS A 33 -9.07 -2.43 -28.67
C HIS A 33 -8.74 -3.78 -29.31
N ALA A 34 -9.78 -4.50 -29.78
CA ALA A 34 -9.68 -5.82 -30.41
C ALA A 34 -9.06 -6.89 -29.49
N ASP A 35 -9.36 -6.80 -28.20
CA ASP A 35 -9.00 -7.77 -27.18
C ASP A 35 -10.21 -8.08 -26.29
N ASP A 36 -10.98 -9.09 -26.68
CA ASP A 36 -12.18 -9.52 -25.95
C ASP A 36 -11.87 -10.07 -24.55
N ASN A 37 -10.59 -10.31 -24.23
CA ASN A 37 -10.14 -10.75 -22.91
C ASN A 37 -9.66 -9.59 -22.00
N GLY A 38 -9.60 -8.37 -22.52
CA GLY A 38 -9.24 -7.16 -21.78
C GLY A 38 -7.78 -7.07 -21.26
N CYS A 39 -6.92 -8.04 -21.58
CA CYS A 39 -5.53 -8.11 -21.16
C CYS A 39 -4.73 -6.85 -21.55
N VAL A 40 -4.93 -6.34 -22.77
CA VAL A 40 -4.19 -5.21 -23.34
C VAL A 40 -4.46 -3.90 -22.60
N ILE A 41 -5.59 -3.78 -21.90
CA ILE A 41 -5.94 -2.59 -21.13
C ILE A 41 -4.87 -2.30 -20.08
N CYS A 42 -4.40 -3.34 -19.40
CA CYS A 42 -3.34 -3.22 -18.40
C CYS A 42 -1.96 -3.53 -19.00
N HIS A 43 -1.84 -4.63 -19.75
CA HIS A 43 -0.54 -5.13 -20.18
C HIS A 43 -0.06 -4.58 -21.52
N GLY A 44 -0.91 -3.93 -22.32
CA GLY A 44 -0.59 -3.64 -23.72
C GLY A 44 -0.34 -4.92 -24.52
N GLY A 45 0.57 -4.87 -25.49
CA GLY A 45 0.86 -5.97 -26.41
C GLY A 45 -0.01 -5.99 -27.66
N ASN A 46 0.09 -7.06 -28.43
CA ASN A 46 -0.69 -7.28 -29.64
C ASN A 46 -1.65 -8.47 -29.43
N PRO A 47 -2.96 -8.23 -29.26
CA PRO A 47 -3.92 -9.29 -28.97
C PRO A 47 -4.11 -10.27 -30.14
N ARG A 48 -3.62 -9.92 -31.33
CA ARG A 48 -3.63 -10.77 -32.54
C ARG A 48 -2.27 -11.43 -32.82
N GLY A 49 -1.29 -11.28 -31.93
CA GLY A 49 0.01 -11.92 -32.06
C GLY A 49 -0.12 -13.45 -32.04
N LEU A 50 0.58 -14.14 -32.94
CA LEU A 50 0.48 -15.61 -33.06
C LEU A 50 1.59 -16.35 -32.30
N ASN A 51 2.51 -15.61 -31.69
CA ASN A 51 3.60 -16.14 -30.88
C ASN A 51 4.05 -15.09 -29.86
N PRO A 52 4.81 -15.47 -28.81
CA PRO A 52 5.21 -14.56 -27.73
C PRO A 52 5.92 -13.28 -28.21
N LYS A 53 6.79 -13.39 -29.22
CA LYS A 53 7.52 -12.22 -29.76
C LYS A 53 6.59 -11.20 -30.42
N GLN A 54 5.50 -11.66 -31.02
CA GLN A 54 4.49 -10.79 -31.63
C GLN A 54 3.50 -10.28 -30.60
N ALA A 55 3.04 -11.12 -29.69
CA ALA A 55 2.04 -10.78 -28.67
C ALA A 55 2.60 -9.80 -27.62
N HIS A 56 3.83 -9.98 -27.17
CA HIS A 56 4.47 -9.11 -26.17
C HIS A 56 5.19 -7.91 -26.79
N ARG A 57 4.61 -7.31 -27.83
CA ARG A 57 5.20 -6.15 -28.52
C ARG A 57 4.16 -5.07 -28.79
N GLY A 58 4.54 -3.83 -28.48
CA GLY A 58 3.71 -2.65 -28.74
C GLY A 58 2.43 -2.66 -27.91
N ALA A 59 1.42 -1.95 -28.38
CA ALA A 59 0.06 -1.91 -27.83
C ALA A 59 -0.93 -1.60 -28.98
N PRO A 60 -2.24 -1.83 -28.81
CA PRO A 60 -3.22 -1.39 -29.81
C PRO A 60 -3.15 0.13 -30.01
N LYS A 61 -3.07 0.59 -31.26
CA LYS A 61 -2.97 2.04 -31.56
C LYS A 61 -4.13 2.85 -31.00
N SER A 62 -5.33 2.27 -30.98
CA SER A 62 -6.52 2.90 -30.41
C SER A 62 -6.38 3.12 -28.89
N LEU A 63 -5.67 2.25 -28.18
CA LEU A 63 -5.42 2.37 -26.74
C LEU A 63 -4.37 3.45 -26.47
N THR A 64 -3.26 3.44 -27.21
CA THR A 64 -2.22 4.47 -27.10
C THR A 64 -2.77 5.87 -27.41
N ALA A 65 -3.69 5.99 -28.38
CA ALA A 65 -4.36 7.26 -28.70
C ALA A 65 -5.20 7.81 -27.53
N LYS A 66 -5.72 6.94 -26.65
CA LYS A 66 -6.42 7.30 -25.41
C LYS A 66 -5.47 7.52 -24.22
N LYS A 67 -4.15 7.52 -24.44
CA LYS A 67 -3.10 7.58 -23.39
C LYS A 67 -3.07 6.37 -22.46
N GLY A 68 -3.60 5.22 -22.89
CA GLY A 68 -3.40 3.93 -22.23
C GLY A 68 -2.03 3.33 -22.52
N SER A 69 -1.89 2.01 -22.35
CA SER A 69 -0.65 1.28 -22.58
C SER A 69 -0.04 1.55 -23.97
N GLU A 70 1.27 1.78 -24.01
CA GLU A 70 2.01 2.11 -25.24
C GLU A 70 2.93 0.97 -25.71
N CYS A 71 3.28 0.07 -24.80
CA CYS A 71 4.03 -1.14 -25.08
C CYS A 71 3.56 -2.28 -24.17
N PHE A 72 4.24 -3.43 -24.24
CA PHE A 72 3.92 -4.55 -23.36
C PHE A 72 4.53 -4.33 -21.97
N TYR A 73 3.71 -4.48 -20.93
CA TYR A 73 4.09 -4.31 -19.54
C TYR A 73 3.96 -5.65 -18.78
N PRO A 74 5.08 -6.26 -18.36
CA PRO A 74 5.02 -7.48 -17.54
C PRO A 74 4.38 -7.26 -16.17
N ASP A 75 4.67 -6.11 -15.54
CA ASP A 75 4.01 -5.66 -14.30
C ASP A 75 3.32 -4.32 -14.57
N PRO A 76 2.02 -4.33 -14.94
CA PRO A 76 1.31 -3.11 -15.28
C PRO A 76 1.05 -2.23 -14.05
N GLY A 77 1.18 -2.73 -12.82
CA GLY A 77 1.00 -1.91 -11.62
C GLY A 77 2.25 -1.11 -11.22
N ALA A 78 3.38 -1.30 -11.90
CA ALA A 78 4.61 -0.56 -11.61
C ALA A 78 4.40 0.95 -11.72
N ILE A 79 4.79 1.70 -10.68
CA ILE A 79 4.41 3.13 -10.55
C ILE A 79 4.87 4.01 -11.72
N ARG A 80 5.98 3.64 -12.39
CA ARG A 80 6.56 4.39 -13.51
C ARG A 80 5.71 4.34 -14.79
N ILE A 81 4.79 3.38 -14.87
CA ILE A 81 3.87 3.18 -16.01
C ILE A 81 2.41 3.12 -15.56
N ALA A 82 2.14 3.25 -14.25
CA ALA A 82 0.82 3.06 -13.68
C ALA A 82 -0.20 4.07 -14.22
N ASP A 83 0.24 5.23 -14.73
CA ASP A 83 -0.63 6.20 -15.41
C ASP A 83 -1.20 5.65 -16.73
N LYS A 84 -0.44 4.78 -17.42
CA LYS A 84 -0.83 4.13 -18.68
C LYS A 84 -1.71 2.89 -18.49
N SER A 85 -1.74 2.33 -17.29
CA SER A 85 -2.49 1.11 -16.95
C SER A 85 -3.62 1.45 -15.96
N CYS A 86 -3.36 1.41 -14.65
CA CYS A 86 -4.34 1.66 -13.59
C CYS A 86 -4.92 3.09 -13.67
N GLY A 87 -4.09 4.07 -14.03
CA GLY A 87 -4.39 5.49 -14.08
C GLY A 87 -5.45 5.87 -15.11
N GLN A 88 -5.72 5.00 -16.09
CA GLN A 88 -6.83 5.15 -17.03
C GLN A 88 -8.17 5.27 -16.31
N CYS A 89 -8.35 4.51 -15.21
CA CYS A 89 -9.56 4.53 -14.38
C CYS A 89 -9.32 5.16 -13.00
N HIS A 90 -8.06 5.20 -12.54
CA HIS A 90 -7.66 5.60 -11.19
C HIS A 90 -6.69 6.80 -11.17
N SER A 91 -6.82 7.72 -12.13
CA SER A 91 -5.86 8.81 -12.39
C SER A 91 -5.27 9.52 -11.18
N SER A 92 -6.08 9.92 -10.19
CA SER A 92 -5.58 10.64 -9.01
C SER A 92 -4.72 9.80 -8.06
N TYR A 93 -4.86 8.47 -8.08
CA TYR A 93 -4.09 7.60 -7.18
C TYR A 93 -2.62 7.50 -7.58
N VAL A 94 -2.32 7.55 -8.88
CA VAL A 94 -0.94 7.43 -9.39
C VAL A 94 -0.12 8.64 -8.94
N GLU A 95 -0.66 9.84 -9.10
CA GLU A 95 0.00 11.08 -8.68
C GLU A 95 0.21 11.10 -7.16
N ARG A 96 -0.84 10.81 -6.39
CA ARG A 96 -0.76 10.78 -4.93
C ARG A 96 0.29 9.77 -4.46
N LEU A 97 0.30 8.56 -5.03
CA LEU A 97 1.25 7.51 -4.63
C LEU A 97 2.68 7.92 -4.97
N THR A 98 2.87 8.62 -6.10
CA THR A 98 4.18 9.15 -6.52
C THR A 98 4.78 10.09 -5.48
N LYS A 99 3.95 10.95 -4.87
CA LYS A 99 4.36 11.92 -3.83
C LYS A 99 4.41 11.32 -2.41
N SER A 100 3.71 10.20 -2.19
CA SER A 100 3.61 9.53 -0.88
C SER A 100 4.95 8.99 -0.36
N LEU A 101 5.03 8.82 0.96
CA LEU A 101 6.17 8.17 1.62
C LEU A 101 6.43 6.74 1.18
N MET A 102 5.40 6.03 0.70
CA MET A 102 5.56 4.67 0.16
C MET A 102 6.46 4.66 -1.07
N ASN A 103 6.50 5.77 -1.83
CA ASN A 103 7.39 5.93 -2.98
C ASN A 103 8.65 6.74 -2.67
N THR A 104 8.52 7.85 -1.94
CA THR A 104 9.60 8.86 -1.84
C THR A 104 10.61 8.61 -0.74
N GLU A 105 10.26 7.91 0.34
CA GLU A 105 11.08 7.83 1.56
C GLU A 105 11.45 9.20 2.18
N ALA A 106 10.80 10.29 1.75
CA ALA A 106 11.10 11.62 2.25
C ALA A 106 10.95 11.68 3.79
N GLY A 107 11.84 12.40 4.45
CA GLY A 107 11.90 12.49 5.92
C GLY A 107 12.73 11.42 6.62
N LYS A 108 12.66 10.17 6.15
CA LYS A 108 13.39 9.06 6.79
C LYS A 108 14.89 9.12 6.46
N LEU A 109 15.23 9.52 5.23
CA LEU A 109 16.61 9.65 4.79
C LEU A 109 17.36 10.70 5.63
N GLN A 110 16.70 11.78 6.00
CA GLN A 110 17.27 12.91 6.73
C GLN A 110 17.78 12.51 8.11
N GLY A 111 17.05 11.65 8.83
CA GLY A 111 17.51 11.14 10.12
C GLY A 111 18.85 10.41 10.00
N ASN A 112 19.02 9.62 8.93
CA ASN A 112 20.29 8.96 8.63
C ASN A 112 21.36 9.98 8.20
N LEU A 113 21.08 10.86 7.25
CA LEU A 113 22.05 11.86 6.77
C LEU A 113 22.53 12.78 7.91
N TRP A 114 21.63 13.20 8.79
CA TRP A 114 21.96 13.99 9.99
C TRP A 114 22.84 13.19 10.96
N SER A 115 22.47 11.95 11.28
CA SER A 115 23.25 11.11 12.22
C SER A 115 24.66 10.80 11.72
N TRP A 116 24.84 10.75 10.39
CA TRP A 116 26.15 10.57 9.75
C TRP A 116 26.90 11.89 9.51
N GLY A 117 26.36 13.06 9.90
CA GLY A 117 27.01 14.36 9.66
C GLY A 117 27.12 14.72 8.18
N LEU A 118 26.19 14.23 7.35
CA LEU A 118 26.05 14.59 5.93
C LEU A 118 25.06 15.75 5.74
N GLN A 119 24.29 16.07 6.78
CA GLN A 119 23.37 17.20 6.81
C GLN A 119 23.38 17.81 8.22
N ASP A 120 23.46 19.14 8.33
CA ASP A 120 23.57 19.83 9.63
C ASP A 120 22.23 20.01 10.34
N ASN A 121 21.12 19.67 9.68
CA ASN A 121 19.76 19.80 10.20
C ASN A 121 18.91 18.58 9.78
N GLN A 122 17.64 18.55 10.18
CA GLN A 122 16.70 17.47 9.87
C GLN A 122 15.68 17.85 8.79
N LYS A 123 15.95 18.91 8.00
CA LYS A 123 15.02 19.36 6.96
C LYS A 123 14.86 18.32 5.87
N THR A 124 13.64 18.16 5.39
CA THR A 124 13.28 17.24 4.30
C THR A 124 13.77 17.79 2.96
N ILE A 125 14.97 17.39 2.55
CA ILE A 125 15.60 17.81 1.28
C ILE A 125 15.64 16.67 0.27
N TYR A 126 15.84 15.44 0.75
CA TYR A 126 16.12 14.27 -0.07
C TYR A 126 15.01 13.23 -0.01
N GLY A 127 14.76 12.59 -1.15
CA GLY A 127 13.97 11.37 -1.29
C GLY A 127 14.62 10.39 -2.27
N ASN A 128 13.85 9.36 -2.63
CA ASN A 128 14.25 8.37 -3.64
C ASN A 128 14.33 8.97 -5.04
N TYR A 129 13.55 10.01 -5.30
CA TYR A 129 13.42 10.67 -6.59
C TYR A 129 13.31 12.18 -6.37
N SER A 130 13.75 12.96 -7.36
CA SER A 130 13.46 14.40 -7.38
C SER A 130 11.99 14.60 -7.77
N LEU A 131 11.26 15.38 -6.98
CA LEU A 131 9.85 15.68 -7.20
C LEU A 131 9.54 17.11 -6.75
N VAL A 132 8.58 17.73 -7.44
CA VAL A 132 8.01 19.04 -7.11
C VAL A 132 6.51 18.89 -6.98
N ASP A 133 5.93 19.55 -6.00
CA ASP A 133 4.50 19.58 -5.72
C ASP A 133 3.82 20.69 -6.56
N GLU A 134 3.52 20.40 -7.82
CA GLU A 134 3.07 21.38 -8.81
C GLU A 134 1.66 21.96 -8.55
N ASP A 135 0.83 21.25 -7.79
CA ASP A 135 -0.53 21.62 -7.38
C ASP A 135 -0.58 22.37 -6.03
N GLY A 136 0.57 22.46 -5.35
CA GLY A 136 0.77 23.23 -4.12
C GLY A 136 0.42 22.48 -2.83
N LEU A 137 0.78 23.08 -1.69
CA LEU A 137 0.74 22.48 -0.35
C LEU A 137 -0.67 22.33 0.27
N VAL A 138 -1.71 22.24 -0.55
CA VAL A 138 -3.05 21.91 -0.09
C VAL A 138 -3.39 20.52 -0.61
N PRO A 139 -3.79 19.58 0.26
CA PRO A 139 -4.10 18.22 -0.19
C PRO A 139 -5.13 18.20 -1.31
N THR A 140 -4.91 17.35 -2.32
CA THR A 140 -5.82 17.22 -3.48
C THR A 140 -7.11 16.54 -3.07
N VAL A 141 -7.03 15.59 -2.14
CA VAL A 141 -8.17 14.85 -1.58
C VAL A 141 -8.42 15.17 -0.10
N GLY A 142 -9.43 14.55 0.51
CA GLY A 142 -9.85 14.83 1.88
C GLY A 142 -11.07 15.77 1.98
N THR A 143 -11.67 15.82 3.17
CA THR A 143 -12.78 16.75 3.45
C THR A 143 -12.28 18.19 3.57
N LYS A 144 -13.20 19.17 3.57
CA LYS A 144 -12.85 20.57 3.84
C LYS A 144 -12.15 20.73 5.21
N ARG A 145 -12.56 19.92 6.20
CA ARG A 145 -11.96 19.93 7.55
C ARG A 145 -10.53 19.39 7.51
N TYR A 146 -10.31 18.28 6.83
CA TYR A 146 -8.97 17.72 6.61
C TYR A 146 -8.04 18.73 5.93
N LYS A 147 -8.48 19.33 4.80
CA LYS A 147 -7.66 20.31 4.08
C LYS A 147 -7.35 21.55 4.94
N ALA A 148 -8.29 22.01 5.75
CA ALA A 148 -8.07 23.12 6.67
C ALA A 148 -7.07 22.75 7.79
N HIS A 149 -7.20 21.55 8.35
CA HIS A 149 -6.26 21.01 9.35
C HIS A 149 -4.86 20.91 8.77
N MET A 150 -4.70 20.26 7.62
CA MET A 150 -3.40 20.11 6.96
C MET A 150 -2.80 21.46 6.58
N LYS A 151 -3.59 22.42 6.09
CA LYS A 151 -3.08 23.78 5.82
C LYS A 151 -2.51 24.44 7.08
N ALA A 152 -3.18 24.30 8.23
CA ALA A 152 -2.69 24.83 9.50
C ALA A 152 -1.45 24.08 9.99
N HIS A 153 -1.44 22.75 9.86
CA HIS A 153 -0.30 21.90 10.19
C HIS A 153 0.94 22.28 9.37
N ILE A 154 0.79 22.42 8.05
CA ILE A 154 1.90 22.78 7.15
C ILE A 154 2.43 24.18 7.46
N ALA A 155 1.55 25.13 7.80
CA ALA A 155 1.96 26.47 8.21
C ALA A 155 2.75 26.45 9.54
N ALA A 156 2.40 25.57 10.48
CA ALA A 156 3.09 25.42 11.75
C ALA A 156 4.39 24.62 11.64
N TYR A 157 4.44 23.63 10.74
CA TYR A 157 5.54 22.68 10.58
C TYR A 157 5.96 22.52 9.10
N PRO A 158 6.49 23.59 8.47
CA PRO A 158 6.76 23.60 7.02
C PRO A 158 7.83 22.59 6.56
N ASP A 159 8.68 22.09 7.47
CA ASP A 159 9.68 21.07 7.13
C ASP A 159 9.09 19.64 7.07
N GLN A 160 7.84 19.45 7.48
CA GLN A 160 7.15 18.14 7.57
C GLN A 160 6.26 17.84 6.38
N THR A 161 5.98 18.85 5.53
CA THR A 161 5.37 18.70 4.21
C THR A 161 6.00 19.73 3.31
N VAL A 162 6.73 19.28 2.29
CA VAL A 162 7.62 20.14 1.49
C VAL A 162 7.11 20.29 0.06
N ALA A 163 7.45 21.41 -0.57
CA ALA A 163 7.07 21.67 -1.97
C ALA A 163 7.96 20.92 -2.96
N GLU A 164 9.15 20.49 -2.54
CA GLU A 164 10.07 19.75 -3.40
C GLU A 164 11.02 18.87 -2.59
N ILE A 165 11.52 17.83 -3.25
CA ILE A 165 12.60 16.97 -2.76
C ILE A 165 13.55 16.67 -3.91
N GLN A 166 14.80 16.37 -3.58
CA GLN A 166 15.85 15.96 -4.50
C GLN A 166 16.16 14.48 -4.34
N GLN A 167 16.47 13.79 -5.42
CA GLN A 167 16.97 12.43 -5.33
C GLN A 167 18.27 12.39 -4.51
N ILE A 168 18.39 11.42 -3.59
CA ILE A 168 19.62 11.19 -2.83
C ILE A 168 20.79 10.97 -3.81
N PRO A 169 21.97 11.60 -3.58
CA PRO A 169 23.09 11.50 -4.50
C PRO A 169 23.65 10.06 -4.61
N GLU A 170 24.33 9.79 -5.71
CA GLU A 170 25.13 8.58 -5.88
C GLU A 170 26.55 8.84 -5.37
N ILE A 171 27.11 7.87 -4.65
CA ILE A 171 28.44 7.95 -4.03
C ILE A 171 29.24 6.73 -4.47
N SER A 172 30.45 6.97 -4.96
CA SER A 172 31.41 5.93 -5.34
C SER A 172 32.13 5.33 -4.12
N ALA A 173 32.74 4.15 -4.30
CA ALA A 173 33.54 3.53 -3.24
C ALA A 173 34.73 4.41 -2.83
N ASP A 174 35.40 5.07 -3.78
CA ASP A 174 36.54 5.95 -3.53
C ASP A 174 36.14 7.18 -2.71
N GLU A 175 34.95 7.71 -2.94
CA GLU A 175 34.39 8.78 -2.11
C GLU A 175 34.11 8.35 -0.68
N VAL A 176 33.65 7.11 -0.46
CA VAL A 176 33.48 6.56 0.89
C VAL A 176 34.84 6.38 1.57
N MET A 177 35.86 5.91 0.83
CA MET A 177 37.20 5.73 1.40
C MET A 177 37.85 7.06 1.81
N SER A 178 37.61 8.14 1.05
CA SER A 178 38.09 9.49 1.38
C SER A 178 37.24 10.20 2.44
N HIS A 179 35.94 9.94 2.46
CA HIS A 179 34.97 10.55 3.38
C HIS A 179 34.04 9.46 3.95
N PRO A 180 34.48 8.76 5.01
CA PRO A 180 33.76 7.60 5.55
C PRO A 180 32.32 7.88 5.96
N ASN A 181 31.99 9.13 6.31
CA ASN A 181 30.62 9.52 6.62
C ASN A 181 29.65 9.34 5.44
N LYS A 182 30.12 9.42 4.19
CA LYS A 182 29.31 9.16 3.00
C LYS A 182 28.80 7.72 2.89
N ALA A 183 29.34 6.79 3.67
CA ALA A 183 28.78 5.44 3.80
C ALA A 183 27.30 5.46 4.22
N GLY A 184 26.85 6.51 4.93
CA GLY A 184 25.44 6.71 5.25
C GLY A 184 24.53 6.75 4.02
N ILE A 185 24.97 7.37 2.91
CA ILE A 185 24.20 7.40 1.65
C ILE A 185 24.15 6.02 1.01
N THR A 186 25.29 5.34 0.91
CA THR A 186 25.37 3.98 0.36
C THR A 186 24.53 2.99 1.18
N TYR A 187 24.53 3.13 2.51
CA TYR A 187 23.68 2.35 3.42
C TYR A 187 22.20 2.57 3.12
N SER A 188 21.74 3.82 3.00
CA SER A 188 20.34 4.13 2.66
C SER A 188 19.93 3.47 1.33
N ARG A 189 20.75 3.63 0.28
CA ARG A 189 20.46 3.06 -1.05
C ARG A 189 20.37 1.53 -1.02
N GLN A 190 21.25 0.86 -0.29
CA GLN A 190 21.32 -0.61 -0.28
C GLN A 190 20.35 -1.27 0.70
N GLN A 191 20.03 -0.63 1.83
CA GLN A 191 19.26 -1.26 2.90
C GLN A 191 17.83 -0.73 3.06
N CYS A 192 17.59 0.52 2.70
CA CYS A 192 16.32 1.21 2.94
C CYS A 192 15.49 1.35 1.64
N GLN A 193 16.11 1.83 0.55
CA GLN A 193 15.41 2.12 -0.70
C GLN A 193 14.84 0.90 -1.43
N ARG A 194 15.19 -0.33 -1.02
CA ARG A 194 14.56 -1.58 -1.51
C ARG A 194 13.09 -1.75 -1.09
N CYS A 195 12.63 -1.02 -0.07
CA CYS A 195 11.30 -1.18 0.51
C CYS A 195 10.24 -0.28 -0.14
N HIS A 196 10.65 0.68 -0.97
CA HIS A 196 9.74 1.65 -1.55
C HIS A 196 9.11 1.10 -2.83
N VAL A 197 7.89 1.54 -3.13
CA VAL A 197 7.07 0.94 -4.20
C VAL A 197 7.61 1.24 -5.60
N GLY A 198 8.54 2.18 -5.74
CA GLY A 198 9.21 2.49 -7.01
C GLY A 198 10.18 1.41 -7.53
N VAL A 199 10.46 0.37 -6.73
CA VAL A 199 11.31 -0.77 -7.11
C VAL A 199 10.60 -2.09 -6.81
N ASN A 200 11.03 -3.17 -7.47
CA ASN A 200 10.54 -4.51 -7.18
C ASN A 200 11.07 -5.03 -5.84
N GLY A 201 10.35 -6.01 -5.30
CA GLY A 201 10.79 -6.75 -4.13
C GLY A 201 12.15 -7.41 -4.33
N ARG A 202 12.87 -7.62 -3.23
CA ARG A 202 14.12 -8.39 -3.30
C ARG A 202 13.78 -9.84 -3.57
N GLU A 203 14.56 -10.51 -4.42
CA GLU A 203 14.41 -11.95 -4.68
C GLU A 203 14.93 -12.80 -3.50
N LYS A 204 14.25 -12.70 -2.36
CA LYS A 204 14.48 -13.48 -1.15
C LYS A 204 13.14 -13.83 -0.53
N ARG A 205 13.08 -14.98 0.13
CA ARG A 205 11.92 -15.46 0.87
C ARG A 205 11.36 -14.38 1.81
N GLY A 206 10.09 -14.03 1.62
CA GLY A 206 9.35 -12.99 2.32
C GLY A 206 9.39 -11.61 1.67
N ASP A 207 10.33 -11.34 0.76
CA ASP A 207 10.54 -10.01 0.18
C ASP A 207 9.98 -9.90 -1.27
N TYR A 208 9.36 -10.96 -1.81
CA TYR A 208 8.78 -10.97 -3.15
C TYR A 208 7.54 -10.07 -3.23
N ARG A 209 7.53 -9.18 -4.22
CA ARG A 209 6.41 -8.30 -4.56
C ARG A 209 6.67 -7.60 -5.91
N GLY A 210 5.60 -7.15 -6.55
CA GLY A 210 5.69 -6.24 -7.70
C GLY A 210 6.08 -4.81 -7.31
N GLY A 211 6.07 -3.92 -8.31
CA GLY A 211 6.25 -2.48 -8.14
C GLY A 211 4.91 -1.72 -8.08
N GLY A 212 4.94 -0.51 -7.54
CA GLY A 212 3.81 0.43 -7.50
C GLY A 212 2.55 -0.18 -6.85
N CYS A 213 1.46 -0.18 -7.60
CA CYS A 213 0.19 -0.77 -7.20
C CYS A 213 0.32 -2.28 -6.94
N SER A 214 1.08 -2.99 -7.77
CA SER A 214 1.27 -4.45 -7.65
C SER A 214 2.03 -4.85 -6.40
N ALA A 215 2.75 -3.92 -5.76
CA ALA A 215 3.42 -4.18 -4.48
C ALA A 215 2.42 -4.55 -3.37
N CYS A 216 1.18 -4.06 -3.45
CA CYS A 216 0.13 -4.29 -2.46
C CYS A 216 -1.03 -5.10 -3.03
N HIS A 217 -1.39 -4.88 -4.29
CA HIS A 217 -2.64 -5.36 -4.88
C HIS A 217 -2.52 -6.68 -5.65
N VAL A 218 -1.30 -7.15 -5.94
CA VAL A 218 -1.07 -8.46 -6.53
C VAL A 218 -0.51 -9.39 -5.45
N PRO A 219 -1.10 -10.57 -5.22
CA PRO A 219 -0.68 -11.46 -4.15
C PRO A 219 0.65 -12.14 -4.50
N TYR A 220 1.54 -12.21 -3.53
CA TYR A 220 2.78 -12.99 -3.57
C TYR A 220 2.84 -13.86 -2.32
N SER A 221 3.32 -15.11 -2.46
CA SER A 221 3.65 -15.93 -1.31
C SER A 221 5.02 -15.54 -0.75
N ASN A 222 5.29 -15.92 0.50
CA ASN A 222 6.62 -15.75 1.08
C ASN A 222 7.70 -16.48 0.27
N ASP A 223 7.36 -17.58 -0.40
CA ASP A 223 8.29 -18.37 -1.20
C ASP A 223 8.42 -17.88 -2.65
N GLY A 224 7.48 -17.04 -3.12
CA GLY A 224 7.52 -16.40 -4.43
C GLY A 224 7.20 -17.34 -5.59
N PHE A 225 6.48 -18.43 -5.35
CA PHE A 225 6.05 -19.37 -6.38
C PHE A 225 4.66 -19.02 -6.92
N TYR A 226 4.46 -19.30 -8.21
CA TYR A 226 3.15 -19.26 -8.84
C TYR A 226 2.39 -20.56 -8.58
N GLU A 227 1.15 -20.43 -8.11
CA GLU A 227 0.26 -21.55 -7.80
C GLU A 227 -1.04 -21.51 -8.63
N GLY A 228 -1.13 -20.57 -9.57
CA GLY A 228 -2.30 -20.42 -10.45
C GLY A 228 -2.32 -21.35 -11.66
N GLY A 229 -3.27 -21.11 -12.56
CA GLY A 229 -3.60 -21.96 -13.70
C GLY A 229 -2.81 -21.71 -14.99
N ASP A 230 -2.07 -20.60 -15.11
CA ASP A 230 -1.31 -20.27 -16.31
C ASP A 230 -0.17 -21.28 -16.58
N PRO A 231 -0.21 -22.04 -17.69
CA PRO A 231 0.77 -23.09 -17.99
C PRO A 231 2.12 -22.53 -18.46
N THR A 232 2.21 -21.23 -18.73
CA THR A 232 3.44 -20.58 -19.22
C THR A 232 4.38 -20.15 -18.10
N ILE A 233 3.91 -20.17 -16.85
CA ILE A 233 4.68 -19.77 -15.68
C ILE A 233 5.26 -21.01 -14.99
N ASP A 234 6.58 -21.01 -14.77
CA ASP A 234 7.27 -22.10 -14.08
C ASP A 234 6.93 -22.08 -12.58
N LYS A 235 6.20 -23.11 -12.12
CA LYS A 235 5.79 -23.26 -10.71
C LYS A 235 6.94 -23.65 -9.77
N GLY A 236 8.08 -24.08 -10.32
CA GLY A 236 9.30 -24.40 -9.57
C GLY A 236 10.29 -23.22 -9.49
N GLN A 237 10.02 -22.13 -10.20
CA GLN A 237 10.86 -20.93 -10.20
C GLN A 237 10.29 -19.90 -9.22
N PRO A 238 11.08 -19.41 -8.24
CA PRO A 238 10.63 -18.33 -7.39
C PRO A 238 10.75 -16.97 -8.11
N GLY A 239 10.05 -15.96 -7.61
CA GLY A 239 10.00 -14.62 -8.22
C GLY A 239 8.72 -14.31 -8.98
N HIS A 240 7.69 -15.16 -8.84
CA HIS A 240 6.38 -14.98 -9.44
C HIS A 240 5.33 -14.59 -8.40
N LEU A 241 4.29 -13.91 -8.86
CA LEU A 241 3.06 -13.71 -8.10
C LEU A 241 2.44 -15.06 -7.73
N LEU A 242 1.63 -15.09 -6.67
CA LEU A 242 0.96 -16.31 -6.21
C LEU A 242 -0.10 -16.78 -7.21
N VAL A 243 -0.96 -15.87 -7.65
CA VAL A 243 -2.10 -16.12 -8.53
C VAL A 243 -2.53 -14.81 -9.21
N HIS A 244 -3.05 -14.85 -10.45
CA HIS A 244 -3.39 -13.64 -11.20
C HIS A 244 -4.71 -13.01 -10.72
N ARG A 245 -4.70 -12.46 -9.49
CA ARG A 245 -5.86 -11.88 -8.80
C ARG A 245 -5.52 -10.55 -8.14
N LEU A 246 -6.53 -9.72 -7.98
CA LEU A 246 -6.51 -8.50 -7.17
C LEU A 246 -6.82 -8.85 -5.71
N GLN A 247 -5.93 -8.48 -4.79
CA GLN A 247 -6.25 -8.37 -3.37
C GLN A 247 -6.51 -6.90 -2.98
N ALA A 248 -7.61 -6.64 -2.29
CA ALA A 248 -8.00 -5.29 -1.90
C ALA A 248 -8.94 -5.34 -0.67
N GLY A 249 -10.21 -4.94 -0.82
CA GLY A 249 -11.20 -5.00 0.26
C GLY A 249 -11.81 -6.39 0.47
N SER A 250 -12.85 -6.44 1.31
CA SER A 250 -13.65 -7.63 1.59
C SER A 250 -14.40 -8.17 0.37
N LYS A 251 -14.57 -7.32 -0.66
CA LYS A 251 -15.23 -7.63 -1.94
C LYS A 251 -14.28 -8.09 -3.05
N SER A 252 -13.01 -8.28 -2.74
CA SER A 252 -11.99 -8.79 -3.67
C SER A 252 -11.40 -10.08 -3.12
N PRO A 253 -12.16 -11.20 -3.14
CA PRO A 253 -11.66 -12.47 -2.67
C PRO A 253 -10.55 -13.00 -3.57
N VAL A 254 -9.53 -13.58 -2.95
CA VAL A 254 -8.47 -14.33 -3.63
C VAL A 254 -8.62 -15.78 -3.24
N THR A 255 -8.75 -16.65 -4.24
CA THR A 255 -8.86 -18.10 -4.07
C THR A 255 -7.67 -18.77 -4.71
N VAL A 256 -6.95 -19.60 -3.95
CA VAL A 256 -5.83 -20.41 -4.42
C VAL A 256 -5.80 -21.73 -3.64
N ASN A 257 -5.62 -22.86 -4.33
CA ASN A 257 -5.52 -24.19 -3.73
C ASN A 257 -6.64 -24.55 -2.73
N GLY A 258 -7.89 -24.13 -3.02
CA GLY A 258 -9.06 -24.40 -2.18
C GLY A 258 -9.19 -23.49 -0.95
N HIS A 259 -8.29 -22.52 -0.76
CA HIS A 259 -8.35 -21.51 0.28
C HIS A 259 -8.79 -20.17 -0.30
N THR A 260 -9.68 -19.47 0.40
CA THR A 260 -10.15 -18.13 0.02
C THR A 260 -9.91 -17.15 1.16
N TYR A 261 -9.33 -15.99 0.85
CA TYR A 261 -9.17 -14.88 1.79
C TYR A 261 -9.61 -13.55 1.16
N THR A 262 -9.80 -12.53 1.99
CA THR A 262 -10.08 -11.14 1.57
C THR A 262 -9.24 -10.16 2.37
N GLY A 263 -9.08 -8.94 1.86
CA GLY A 263 -8.11 -7.99 2.43
C GLY A 263 -6.72 -8.17 1.84
N ILE A 264 -5.82 -7.22 2.11
CA ILE A 264 -4.37 -7.36 1.89
C ILE A 264 -3.77 -8.03 3.13
N PRO A 265 -3.19 -9.24 3.02
CA PRO A 265 -2.58 -9.92 4.16
C PRO A 265 -1.42 -9.11 4.75
N THR A 266 -1.22 -9.23 6.06
CA THR A 266 -0.14 -8.55 6.78
C THR A 266 1.23 -8.88 6.19
N GLU A 267 1.41 -10.09 5.65
CA GLU A 267 2.62 -10.57 4.97
C GLU A 267 3.01 -9.66 3.79
N THR A 268 2.03 -9.15 3.04
CA THR A 268 2.28 -8.20 1.94
C THR A 268 2.92 -6.93 2.48
N CYS A 269 2.43 -6.40 3.61
CA CYS A 269 3.02 -5.24 4.27
C CYS A 269 4.41 -5.57 4.86
N SER A 270 4.56 -6.77 5.43
CA SER A 270 5.80 -7.26 6.03
C SER A 270 6.93 -7.44 5.01
N SER A 271 6.65 -7.60 3.71
CA SER A 271 7.69 -7.57 2.66
C SER A 271 8.58 -6.31 2.71
N CYS A 272 8.04 -5.20 3.22
CA CYS A 272 8.76 -3.94 3.45
C CYS A 272 8.88 -3.57 4.93
N HIS A 273 7.84 -3.82 5.73
CA HIS A 273 7.74 -3.42 7.15
C HIS A 273 8.38 -4.43 8.13
N ASN A 274 9.32 -5.27 7.66
CA ASN A 274 10.11 -6.22 8.47
C ASN A 274 11.41 -5.64 9.09
N ARG A 275 11.72 -4.36 8.82
CA ARG A 275 12.94 -3.65 9.28
C ARG A 275 12.60 -2.32 9.93
N GLY A 276 13.62 -1.54 10.29
CA GLY A 276 13.45 -0.23 10.95
C GLY A 276 12.62 -0.40 12.22
N LYS A 277 11.38 0.11 12.20
CA LYS A 277 10.39 -0.02 13.29
C LYS A 277 9.80 -1.43 13.44
N ARG A 278 9.94 -2.29 12.43
CA ARG A 278 9.50 -3.71 12.43
C ARG A 278 8.01 -3.91 12.65
N VAL A 279 7.20 -2.89 12.34
CA VAL A 279 5.76 -2.89 12.66
C VAL A 279 5.02 -4.09 12.07
N GLY A 280 5.35 -4.53 10.85
CA GLY A 280 4.66 -5.67 10.22
C GLY A 280 4.89 -6.97 11.01
N VAL A 281 6.15 -7.31 11.28
CA VAL A 281 6.49 -8.53 12.02
C VAL A 281 6.08 -8.46 13.49
N SER A 282 6.22 -7.29 14.14
CA SER A 282 5.81 -7.12 15.54
C SER A 282 4.29 -7.20 15.70
N TYR A 283 3.50 -6.70 14.74
CA TYR A 283 2.04 -6.83 14.75
C TYR A 283 1.61 -8.31 14.74
N GLN A 284 2.35 -9.14 14.01
CA GLN A 284 2.19 -10.60 13.96
C GLN A 284 2.83 -11.34 15.14
N GLY A 285 3.43 -10.62 16.11
CA GLY A 285 4.10 -11.20 17.28
C GLY A 285 5.46 -11.84 17.01
N LEU A 286 6.05 -11.56 15.85
CA LEU A 286 7.32 -12.12 15.41
C LEU A 286 8.49 -11.20 15.80
N MET A 287 9.32 -11.67 16.72
CA MET A 287 10.55 -10.99 17.15
C MET A 287 11.77 -11.59 16.46
N GLU A 288 12.65 -10.75 15.91
CA GLU A 288 13.89 -11.24 15.29
C GLU A 288 14.77 -11.94 16.32
N PHE A 289 15.26 -13.13 15.97
CA PHE A 289 16.07 -13.96 16.84
C PHE A 289 17.31 -14.49 16.11
N PRO A 290 18.54 -14.30 16.64
CA PRO A 290 19.76 -14.56 15.87
C PRO A 290 20.11 -16.05 15.70
N TYR A 291 19.67 -16.92 16.61
CA TYR A 291 20.15 -18.31 16.66
C TYR A 291 19.30 -19.28 15.80
N GLY A 292 18.03 -18.95 15.56
CA GLY A 292 17.08 -19.71 14.74
C GLY A 292 16.62 -21.04 15.30
N SER A 293 16.59 -21.12 16.63
CA SER A 293 15.67 -21.98 17.35
C SER A 293 14.29 -21.28 17.44
N PRO A 294 13.18 -22.03 17.63
CA PRO A 294 13.12 -23.49 17.77
C PRO A 294 13.55 -24.22 16.49
N PHE A 295 14.14 -25.40 16.66
CA PHE A 295 14.47 -26.27 15.52
C PHE A 295 13.19 -26.95 15.03
N ASP A 296 13.15 -27.31 13.74
CA ASP A 296 12.08 -28.14 13.21
C ASP A 296 12.17 -29.59 13.75
N GLU A 297 11.20 -30.43 13.39
CA GLU A 297 11.14 -31.84 13.81
C GLU A 297 12.38 -32.64 13.39
N ALA A 298 13.10 -32.21 12.35
CA ALA A 298 14.35 -32.82 11.88
C ALA A 298 15.61 -32.21 12.54
N GLY A 299 15.46 -31.34 13.55
CA GLY A 299 16.55 -30.66 14.23
C GLY A 299 17.21 -29.55 13.39
N LYS A 300 16.61 -29.13 12.28
CA LYS A 300 17.15 -28.06 11.43
C LYS A 300 16.69 -26.70 11.92
N LYS A 301 17.52 -25.69 11.66
CA LYS A 301 17.21 -24.29 11.97
C LYS A 301 16.03 -23.81 11.11
N GLN A 302 15.23 -22.90 11.65
CA GLN A 302 14.18 -22.23 10.90
C GLN A 302 14.74 -21.62 9.59
N PRO A 303 14.04 -21.78 8.45
CA PRO A 303 14.39 -21.08 7.22
C PRO A 303 14.29 -19.58 7.43
N LYS A 304 15.17 -18.82 6.78
CA LYS A 304 15.15 -17.37 6.91
C LYS A 304 13.91 -16.80 6.22
N LEU A 305 13.22 -15.87 6.87
CA LEU A 305 12.18 -15.02 6.32
C LEU A 305 12.68 -13.57 6.36
N HIS A 306 12.56 -12.81 5.29
CA HIS A 306 13.15 -11.47 5.16
C HIS A 306 14.66 -11.44 5.50
N THR A 307 15.37 -12.53 5.20
CA THR A 307 16.78 -12.82 5.55
C THR A 307 17.09 -12.95 7.05
N LYS A 308 16.07 -13.03 7.90
CA LYS A 308 16.14 -13.11 9.36
C LYS A 308 15.46 -14.39 9.86
N LYS A 309 15.58 -14.64 11.16
CA LYS A 309 14.87 -15.71 11.87
C LYS A 309 13.99 -15.04 12.91
N TYR A 310 12.86 -15.66 13.21
CA TYR A 310 11.84 -15.09 14.07
C TYR A 310 11.39 -16.08 15.12
N LEU A 311 11.20 -15.58 16.34
CA LEU A 311 10.50 -16.26 17.41
C LEU A 311 9.14 -15.60 17.57
N PHE A 312 8.08 -16.39 17.63
CA PHE A 312 6.77 -15.89 18.06
C PHE A 312 6.78 -15.66 19.56
N ILE A 313 6.43 -14.45 20.00
CA ILE A 313 6.29 -14.09 21.42
C ILE A 313 4.81 -13.93 21.75
N LYS A 314 4.20 -12.88 21.19
CA LYS A 314 2.78 -12.56 21.31
C LYS A 314 2.46 -11.49 20.28
N ASP A 315 1.42 -11.70 19.51
CA ASP A 315 0.92 -10.75 18.52
C ASP A 315 0.08 -9.64 19.14
N ASP A 316 -0.20 -8.62 18.33
CA ASP A 316 -1.04 -7.49 18.74
C ASP A 316 -2.49 -7.97 19.00
N LEU A 317 -3.16 -7.35 19.97
CA LEU A 317 -4.54 -7.72 20.31
C LEU A 317 -5.49 -7.55 19.10
N HIS A 318 -5.24 -6.57 18.23
CA HIS A 318 -6.02 -6.37 17.02
C HIS A 318 -5.72 -7.40 15.94
N HIS A 319 -4.51 -7.98 15.93
CA HIS A 319 -4.12 -9.02 14.97
C HIS A 319 -4.74 -10.38 15.31
N GLN A 320 -4.95 -10.66 16.60
CA GLN A 320 -5.43 -11.94 17.09
C GLN A 320 -6.77 -12.33 16.48
N ILE A 321 -6.83 -13.54 15.91
CA ILE A 321 -8.04 -14.14 15.37
C ILE A 321 -9.12 -14.28 16.46
N ALA A 322 -8.71 -14.62 17.68
CA ALA A 322 -9.56 -14.67 18.86
C ALA A 322 -9.05 -13.68 19.91
N SER A 323 -9.31 -12.39 19.67
CA SER A 323 -8.75 -11.29 20.48
C SER A 323 -9.38 -11.18 21.87
N ARG A 324 -10.71 -11.14 21.97
CA ARG A 324 -11.44 -10.99 23.23
C ARG A 324 -12.81 -11.66 23.16
N GLU A 325 -13.30 -12.14 24.30
CA GLU A 325 -14.69 -12.59 24.45
C GLU A 325 -15.69 -11.53 23.96
N GLY A 326 -16.58 -11.94 23.05
CA GLY A 326 -17.59 -11.09 22.43
C GLY A 326 -17.19 -10.50 21.07
N ASN A 327 -15.90 -10.54 20.70
CA ASN A 327 -15.47 -10.23 19.34
C ASN A 327 -15.72 -11.44 18.42
N PRO A 328 -16.03 -11.22 17.14
CA PRO A 328 -16.10 -12.30 16.18
C PRO A 328 -14.71 -12.86 15.89
N GLU A 329 -14.70 -14.04 15.30
CA GLU A 329 -13.48 -14.64 14.77
C GLU A 329 -12.89 -13.77 13.65
N GLY A 330 -11.57 -13.60 13.69
CA GLY A 330 -10.77 -12.85 12.74
C GLY A 330 -10.10 -11.61 13.34
N GLY A 331 -8.93 -11.27 12.81
CA GLY A 331 -8.17 -10.08 13.20
C GLY A 331 -8.42 -8.90 12.28
N LEU A 332 -7.96 -7.73 12.70
CA LEU A 332 -7.76 -6.58 11.84
C LEU A 332 -6.49 -6.77 11.00
N LEU A 333 -6.52 -6.21 9.79
CA LEU A 333 -5.38 -6.11 8.89
C LEU A 333 -4.77 -4.71 8.99
N CYS A 334 -3.53 -4.54 8.54
CA CYS A 334 -2.90 -3.21 8.50
C CYS A 334 -3.76 -2.19 7.74
N GLN A 335 -4.44 -2.61 6.66
CA GLN A 335 -5.31 -1.74 5.86
C GLN A 335 -6.59 -1.30 6.57
N ASP A 336 -6.99 -1.94 7.67
CA ASP A 336 -8.19 -1.55 8.41
C ASP A 336 -7.92 -0.36 9.33
N CYS A 337 -6.65 -0.12 9.66
CA CYS A 337 -6.20 1.04 10.42
C CYS A 337 -5.55 2.12 9.53
N HIS A 338 -5.06 1.75 8.35
CA HIS A 338 -4.43 2.68 7.41
C HIS A 338 -5.39 3.13 6.31
N THR A 339 -5.64 4.44 6.23
CA THR A 339 -6.53 4.97 5.21
C THR A 339 -5.91 4.96 3.82
N SER A 340 -6.75 5.19 2.82
CA SER A 340 -6.29 5.44 1.46
C SER A 340 -5.32 6.64 1.37
N ILE A 341 -5.46 7.65 2.23
CA ILE A 341 -4.53 8.78 2.29
C ILE A 341 -3.20 8.36 2.92
N ASP A 342 -3.22 7.58 3.99
CA ASP A 342 -2.00 7.11 4.63
C ASP A 342 -1.12 6.32 3.65
N MET A 343 -1.75 5.43 2.88
CA MET A 343 -1.05 4.52 1.96
C MET A 343 -0.76 5.12 0.59
N HIS A 344 -1.75 5.77 -0.04
CA HIS A 344 -1.59 6.34 -1.37
C HIS A 344 -1.14 7.80 -1.35
N GLY A 345 -1.06 8.48 -0.20
CA GLY A 345 -0.85 9.93 -0.12
C GLY A 345 -2.14 10.73 -0.30
N ASP A 346 -2.11 12.00 0.05
CA ASP A 346 -3.21 12.96 -0.14
C ASP A 346 -2.95 13.97 -1.27
N GLY A 347 -1.78 13.88 -1.89
CA GLY A 347 -1.35 14.75 -2.98
C GLY A 347 -0.19 15.66 -2.62
N ASN A 348 0.23 15.74 -1.35
CA ASN A 348 1.43 16.49 -0.96
C ASN A 348 2.63 15.57 -0.68
N ILE A 349 3.83 16.15 -0.61
CA ILE A 349 5.07 15.43 -0.27
C ILE A 349 5.29 15.51 1.24
N ALA A 350 4.93 14.44 1.95
CA ALA A 350 5.18 14.34 3.39
C ALA A 350 6.68 14.10 3.68
N GLY A 351 7.21 14.83 4.66
CA GLY A 351 8.59 14.74 5.17
C GLY A 351 8.72 13.97 6.48
N THR A 352 7.66 13.28 6.92
CA THR A 352 7.70 12.35 8.06
C THR A 352 6.48 11.44 8.03
N THR A 353 6.59 10.24 8.60
CA THR A 353 5.45 9.32 8.71
C THR A 353 4.28 9.93 9.48
N LEU A 354 4.57 10.78 10.46
CA LEU A 354 3.55 11.44 11.27
C LEU A 354 2.69 12.39 10.42
N ALA A 355 3.27 13.10 9.46
CA ALA A 355 2.54 14.03 8.60
C ALA A 355 1.65 13.31 7.58
N GLN A 356 1.96 12.05 7.25
CA GLN A 356 1.21 11.23 6.31
C GLN A 356 0.06 10.46 6.98
N VAL A 357 0.27 9.91 8.17
CA VAL A 357 -0.73 9.09 8.88
C VAL A 357 -1.72 10.01 9.60
N GLU A 358 -3.02 9.83 9.35
CA GLU A 358 -4.06 10.69 9.94
C GLU A 358 -4.84 10.08 11.13
N ILE A 359 -4.56 8.82 11.45
CA ILE A 359 -5.32 8.00 12.39
C ILE A 359 -4.65 7.95 13.76
N GLU A 360 -5.46 8.09 14.80
CA GLU A 360 -5.07 7.92 16.19
C GLU A 360 -5.84 6.80 16.88
N CYS A 361 -5.29 6.23 17.95
CA CYS A 361 -5.98 5.24 18.78
C CYS A 361 -7.34 5.77 19.29
N SER A 362 -7.38 7.08 19.61
CA SER A 362 -8.57 7.77 20.08
C SER A 362 -9.68 7.92 19.03
N ASP A 363 -9.41 7.63 17.76
CA ASP A 363 -10.38 7.66 16.67
C ASP A 363 -11.40 6.53 16.76
N CYS A 364 -10.99 5.42 17.36
CA CYS A 364 -11.85 4.28 17.67
C CYS A 364 -12.17 4.19 19.16
N HIS A 365 -11.19 4.43 20.04
CA HIS A 365 -11.34 4.16 21.47
C HIS A 365 -11.78 5.37 22.31
N GLY A 366 -11.58 6.59 21.80
CA GLY A 366 -11.80 7.80 22.56
C GLY A 366 -10.72 7.99 23.64
N SER A 367 -11.12 8.50 24.79
CA SER A 367 -10.29 8.61 25.99
C SER A 367 -11.01 7.94 27.17
N PRO A 368 -10.37 7.79 28.34
CA PRO A 368 -11.02 7.23 29.53
C PRO A 368 -12.30 7.97 29.97
N THR A 369 -12.51 9.21 29.51
CA THR A 369 -13.64 10.06 29.94
C THR A 369 -14.49 10.62 28.79
N ARG A 370 -14.12 10.36 27.52
CA ARG A 370 -14.82 10.89 26.35
C ARG A 370 -14.84 9.90 25.20
N TYR A 371 -15.99 9.80 24.54
CA TYR A 371 -16.13 9.01 23.30
C TYR A 371 -15.34 9.63 22.14
N PRO A 372 -14.98 8.85 21.10
CA PRO A 372 -14.22 9.36 19.96
C PRO A 372 -14.81 10.62 19.32
N TRP A 373 -16.13 10.69 19.13
CA TRP A 373 -16.80 11.84 18.50
C TRP A 373 -16.90 13.07 19.41
N GLN A 374 -16.61 12.92 20.71
CA GLN A 374 -16.59 14.02 21.69
C GLN A 374 -15.22 14.69 21.79
N LEU A 375 -14.17 14.03 21.30
CA LEU A 375 -12.82 14.58 21.27
C LEU A 375 -12.72 15.70 20.22
N PRO A 376 -11.87 16.71 20.44
CA PRO A 376 -11.64 17.74 19.45
C PRO A 376 -10.87 17.22 18.23
N LEU A 377 -10.97 17.97 17.13
CA LEU A 377 -10.13 17.73 15.96
C LEU A 377 -8.65 17.94 16.32
N GLY A 378 -7.77 17.05 15.89
CA GLY A 378 -6.35 17.03 16.24
C GLY A 378 -6.03 16.35 17.57
N PHE A 379 -7.02 15.80 18.29
CA PHE A 379 -6.73 15.08 19.53
C PHE A 379 -5.89 13.82 19.27
N GLY A 380 -4.74 13.72 19.91
CA GLY A 380 -3.81 12.60 19.76
C GLY A 380 -2.75 12.81 18.66
N ASP A 381 -3.04 13.68 17.68
CA ASP A 381 -2.13 14.00 16.58
C ASP A 381 -0.79 14.47 17.15
N GLU A 382 0.32 13.85 16.74
CA GLU A 382 1.62 13.99 17.43
C GLU A 382 2.32 15.34 17.19
N PHE A 383 1.62 16.26 16.56
CA PHE A 383 2.00 17.64 16.38
C PHE A 383 1.26 18.46 17.43
N ALA A 384 2.01 19.05 18.37
CA ALA A 384 1.51 19.81 19.52
C ALA A 384 0.84 21.15 19.13
N MET A 385 -0.14 21.07 18.24
CA MET A 385 -0.99 22.18 17.84
C MET A 385 -1.96 22.52 18.97
N GLU A 386 -2.28 23.80 19.08
CA GLU A 386 -3.36 24.26 19.94
C GLU A 386 -4.70 23.74 19.41
N ILE A 387 -5.26 22.75 20.09
CA ILE A 387 -6.56 22.16 19.77
C ILE A 387 -7.62 22.69 20.73
N GLY A 388 -8.75 23.15 20.17
CA GLY A 388 -9.88 23.60 20.98
C GLY A 388 -10.60 22.45 21.69
N ASN A 389 -11.72 22.76 22.36
CA ASN A 389 -12.56 21.74 23.01
C ASN A 389 -13.78 21.32 22.19
N THR A 390 -13.96 21.88 20.99
CA THR A 390 -15.12 21.61 20.14
C THR A 390 -15.11 20.16 19.66
N PRO A 391 -16.15 19.35 19.98
CA PRO A 391 -16.25 17.97 19.54
C PRO A 391 -16.13 17.83 18.02
N ARG A 392 -15.34 16.87 17.56
CA ARG A 392 -15.20 16.63 16.13
C ARG A 392 -16.46 16.04 15.50
N GLY A 393 -17.29 15.34 16.28
CA GLY A 393 -18.55 14.76 15.81
C GLY A 393 -18.36 13.54 14.89
N THR A 394 -19.35 13.29 14.05
CA THR A 394 -19.40 12.16 13.10
C THR A 394 -19.81 12.62 11.69
N ALA A 395 -19.75 11.73 10.70
CA ALA A 395 -20.22 12.01 9.34
C ALA A 395 -21.12 10.90 8.80
N ARG A 396 -22.05 11.25 7.90
CA ARG A 396 -22.89 10.27 7.18
C ARG A 396 -22.52 10.10 5.70
N LYS A 397 -21.57 10.90 5.22
CA LYS A 397 -21.13 10.91 3.82
C LYS A 397 -19.62 10.79 3.76
N VAL A 398 -19.14 10.00 2.81
CA VAL A 398 -17.72 9.91 2.48
C VAL A 398 -17.39 10.80 1.27
N PRO A 399 -16.18 11.39 1.24
CA PRO A 399 -15.71 12.14 0.08
C PRO A 399 -15.58 11.25 -1.16
N PRO A 400 -15.62 11.82 -2.38
CA PRO A 400 -15.63 11.04 -3.63
C PRO A 400 -14.47 10.07 -3.79
N TYR A 401 -13.26 10.42 -3.36
CA TYR A 401 -12.08 9.56 -3.53
C TYR A 401 -12.24 8.20 -2.84
N MET A 402 -12.91 8.15 -1.68
CA MET A 402 -13.15 6.91 -0.93
C MET A 402 -14.15 5.97 -1.62
N ARG A 403 -14.97 6.48 -2.54
CA ARG A 403 -16.00 5.67 -3.22
C ARG A 403 -15.44 4.67 -4.22
N LYS A 404 -14.16 4.83 -4.60
CA LYS A 404 -13.43 3.84 -5.41
C LYS A 404 -12.90 2.67 -4.59
N GLY A 405 -12.94 2.77 -3.26
CA GLY A 405 -12.65 1.70 -2.32
C GLY A 405 -13.90 1.19 -1.63
N GLU A 406 -13.72 0.26 -0.70
CA GLU A 406 -14.80 -0.24 0.13
C GLU A 406 -15.06 0.69 1.33
N VAL A 407 -16.34 0.95 1.59
CA VAL A 407 -16.80 1.67 2.78
C VAL A 407 -17.94 0.90 3.42
N THR A 408 -18.02 0.94 4.76
CA THR A 408 -19.07 0.26 5.51
C THR A 408 -20.41 0.92 5.27
N LYS A 409 -21.39 0.15 4.77
CA LYS A 409 -22.74 0.68 4.56
C LYS A 409 -23.38 1.00 5.92
N LEU A 410 -23.71 2.27 6.14
CA LEU A 410 -24.41 2.73 7.33
C LEU A 410 -25.88 2.27 7.32
N ALA A 411 -26.35 1.76 8.45
CA ALA A 411 -27.77 1.59 8.75
C ALA A 411 -28.41 2.89 9.28
N ASP A 412 -29.72 2.88 9.44
CA ASP A 412 -30.45 4.03 9.97
C ASP A 412 -30.00 4.36 11.40
N GLY A 413 -29.66 5.62 11.62
CA GLY A 413 -29.14 6.12 12.89
C GLY A 413 -27.61 6.04 13.02
N GLU A 414 -26.92 5.34 12.11
CA GLU A 414 -25.46 5.20 12.17
C GLU A 414 -24.72 6.37 11.52
N SER A 415 -23.45 6.51 11.87
CA SER A 415 -22.54 7.50 11.27
C SER A 415 -21.08 7.04 11.35
N TYR A 416 -20.26 7.40 10.37
CA TYR A 416 -18.82 7.20 10.43
C TYR A 416 -18.20 8.07 11.52
N LEU A 417 -17.26 7.49 12.27
CA LEU A 417 -16.37 8.28 13.10
C LEU A 417 -15.44 9.14 12.22
N LEU A 418 -14.90 10.20 12.81
CA LEU A 418 -13.93 11.05 12.13
C LEU A 418 -12.53 10.78 12.67
N THR A 419 -11.55 10.76 11.77
CA THR A 419 -10.13 10.69 12.09
C THR A 419 -9.69 11.89 12.92
N ALA A 420 -8.50 11.85 13.51
CA ALA A 420 -7.89 12.99 14.20
C ALA A 420 -7.84 14.22 13.28
N ARG A 421 -7.68 14.01 11.97
CA ARG A 421 -7.63 15.07 10.95
C ARG A 421 -8.95 15.31 10.22
N GLY A 422 -10.03 14.64 10.61
CA GLY A 422 -11.40 15.01 10.24
C GLY A 422 -11.92 14.45 8.92
N ASN A 423 -11.27 13.41 8.37
CA ASN A 423 -11.92 12.58 7.35
C ASN A 423 -12.86 11.56 8.01
N PRO A 424 -13.92 11.11 7.32
CA PRO A 424 -14.68 9.94 7.76
C PRO A 424 -13.81 8.69 7.73
N PHE A 425 -13.80 7.93 8.82
CA PHE A 425 -13.12 6.64 8.90
C PHE A 425 -14.05 5.56 8.32
N GLY A 426 -13.81 5.19 7.06
CA GLY A 426 -14.78 4.48 6.20
C GLY A 426 -15.21 3.09 6.69
N ASN A 427 -14.53 2.51 7.68
CA ASN A 427 -14.81 1.23 8.29
C ASN A 427 -15.11 1.31 9.80
N VAL A 428 -15.16 2.51 10.38
CA VAL A 428 -15.42 2.73 11.80
C VAL A 428 -16.69 3.53 11.99
N VAL A 429 -17.68 2.91 12.63
CA VAL A 429 -19.05 3.41 12.70
C VAL A 429 -19.48 3.59 14.15
N ARG A 430 -20.10 4.74 14.44
CA ARG A 430 -20.96 4.90 15.61
C ARG A 430 -22.33 4.30 15.29
N THR A 431 -22.68 3.26 16.04
CA THR A 431 -24.00 2.62 15.99
C THR A 431 -25.07 3.52 16.61
N LYS A 432 -26.35 3.19 16.40
CA LYS A 432 -27.49 3.90 17.01
C LYS A 432 -27.50 3.87 18.55
N ASP A 433 -26.84 2.87 19.15
CA ASP A 433 -26.76 2.65 20.60
C ASP A 433 -25.44 3.21 21.18
N ASP A 434 -24.79 4.13 20.46
CA ASP A 434 -23.55 4.80 20.88
C ASP A 434 -22.37 3.85 21.14
N LYS A 435 -22.35 2.70 20.48
CA LYS A 435 -21.18 1.82 20.39
C LYS A 435 -20.35 2.10 19.15
N VAL A 436 -19.05 1.79 19.23
CA VAL A 436 -18.14 1.82 18.09
C VAL A 436 -18.12 0.45 17.43
N LEU A 437 -18.21 0.40 16.12
CA LEU A 437 -18.08 -0.82 15.34
C LEU A 437 -16.96 -0.64 14.32
N VAL A 438 -15.98 -1.55 14.34
CA VAL A 438 -14.90 -1.59 13.35
C VAL A 438 -15.13 -2.79 12.43
N THR A 439 -15.22 -2.54 11.12
CA THR A 439 -15.33 -3.60 10.11
C THR A 439 -13.96 -3.86 9.48
N SER A 440 -13.51 -5.11 9.53
CA SER A 440 -12.29 -5.53 8.85
C SER A 440 -12.57 -5.96 7.42
N SER A 441 -11.57 -5.76 6.58
CA SER A 441 -11.52 -6.28 5.21
C SER A 441 -11.34 -7.80 5.18
N SER A 442 -10.93 -8.43 6.28
CA SER A 442 -10.97 -9.89 6.49
C SER A 442 -12.40 -10.43 6.73
N ARG A 443 -13.40 -9.53 6.75
CA ARG A 443 -14.82 -9.77 7.10
C ARG A 443 -15.10 -9.97 8.59
N SER A 444 -14.13 -9.82 9.48
CA SER A 444 -14.36 -9.73 10.93
C SER A 444 -14.99 -8.37 11.32
N ARG A 445 -15.74 -8.32 12.43
CA ARG A 445 -16.45 -7.10 12.92
C ARG A 445 -16.28 -6.90 14.43
N CYS A 446 -15.34 -6.07 14.86
CA CYS A 446 -15.08 -5.85 16.29
C CYS A 446 -15.99 -4.76 16.89
N LEU A 447 -16.46 -4.98 18.13
CA LEU A 447 -17.34 -4.07 18.89
C LEU A 447 -16.60 -3.33 20.01
#